data_AF-A0A8S8YU93-F1
#
_entry.id   AF-A0A8S8YU93-F1
#
_cell.length_a   1.000
_cell.length_b   1.000
_cell.length_c   1.000
_cell.angle_alpha   90.00
_cell.angle_beta   90.00
_cell.angle_gamma   90.00
#
_symmetry.space_group_name_H-M   'P 1'
#
loop_
_entity.id
_entity.type
_entity.pdbx_description
1 polymer ?
#
loop_
_entity_poly.entity_id
_entity_poly.type
_entity_poly.pdbx_seq_one_letter_code
_entity_poly.pdbx_strand_id
1 'polypeptide(L)'
;MWDDTRGGQVEMVVPIDTSGSMNAEWADMCAVFYGGNFASGGYFVGLKPMLVSANMSVYETLYALSGNWPAAATSGNCADAYQTGGSGSQGPRNTPLGPGDSSGGIRELTEVVYNNQATNLPADGGYYSEFWGPAATWACLSYRDVQGRQGLSANPPTALDHRWNDNATRVVIPISDEGPYGGTPMDNDDTQSINQAHDACVLAQTKPYPLWAGSDTSVGSYMLDLAQCPVGSGLNTRSCSGATTRTTSAEGQMYQFPTTAGSSSEFEIMVEAMVYLATNNSREIYMTVLDPHSLLENPWPGWTRGDPGTESNQQGGYYTEDLGPSEDEQGYGHLVVVNDTQITKNPLLTAYTPQ
;
A
#
# COMPACT_ATOMS: atom_id res chain seq x y z
N MET A 1 0.49 -7.15 -25.18
CA MET A 1 0.40 -7.00 -23.72
C MET A 1 1.43 -5.97 -23.29
N TRP A 2 1.03 -5.02 -22.46
CA TRP A 2 1.95 -4.09 -21.81
C TRP A 2 1.57 -3.91 -20.34
N ASP A 3 2.53 -3.45 -19.56
CA ASP A 3 2.40 -3.12 -18.14
C ASP A 3 2.07 -1.63 -18.03
N ASP A 4 0.99 -1.30 -17.33
CA ASP A 4 0.48 0.06 -17.16
C ASP A 4 0.06 0.28 -15.70
N THR A 5 0.11 1.52 -15.24
CA THR A 5 -0.33 1.92 -13.90
C THR A 5 -1.81 2.32 -13.87
N ARG A 6 -2.42 2.59 -15.03
CA ARG A 6 -3.86 2.87 -15.12
C ARG A 6 -4.67 1.70 -14.55
N GLY A 7 -5.79 2.00 -13.89
CA GLY A 7 -6.66 0.97 -13.28
C GLY A 7 -6.09 0.30 -12.03
N GLY A 8 -4.86 0.63 -11.67
CA GLY A 8 -4.20 0.12 -10.48
C GLY A 8 -4.93 0.45 -9.18
N GLN A 9 -4.94 -0.53 -8.27
CA GLN A 9 -5.45 -0.38 -6.91
C GLN A 9 -4.37 -0.68 -5.86
N VAL A 10 -4.16 0.26 -4.93
CA VAL A 10 -3.28 0.08 -3.77
C VAL A 10 -4.05 0.39 -2.50
N GLU A 11 -3.91 -0.45 -1.48
CA GLU A 11 -4.42 -0.21 -0.15
C GLU A 11 -3.27 -0.09 0.85
N MET A 12 -3.29 0.98 1.63
CA MET A 12 -2.25 1.36 2.57
C MET A 12 -2.82 1.36 3.99
N VAL A 13 -2.34 0.43 4.82
CA VAL A 13 -2.62 0.39 6.26
C VAL A 13 -1.44 1.00 6.98
N VAL A 14 -1.67 2.04 7.78
CA VAL A 14 -0.62 2.87 8.36
C VAL A 14 -0.76 2.89 9.88
N PRO A 15 -0.19 1.92 10.61
CA PRO A 15 -0.10 2.00 12.07
C PRO A 15 0.93 3.06 12.47
N ILE A 16 0.49 4.07 13.19
CA ILE A 16 1.33 5.20 13.60
C ILE A 16 1.41 5.22 15.11
N ASP A 17 2.64 5.32 15.59
CA ASP A 17 2.97 5.60 16.97
C ASP A 17 2.29 6.87 17.48
N THR A 18 1.73 6.79 18.69
CA THR A 18 1.00 7.88 19.35
C THR A 18 1.70 8.40 20.60
N SER A 19 2.96 8.02 20.79
CA SER A 19 3.84 8.57 21.82
C SER A 19 3.99 10.09 21.65
N GLY A 20 4.43 10.77 22.70
CA GLY A 20 4.45 12.23 22.76
C GLY A 20 5.36 12.91 21.71
N SER A 21 6.32 12.19 21.14
CA SER A 21 7.28 12.71 20.15
C SER A 21 6.70 12.83 18.74
N MET A 22 5.64 12.07 18.42
CA MET A 22 5.18 11.84 17.03
C MET A 22 4.29 12.95 16.43
N ASN A 23 4.21 14.14 17.02
CA ASN A 23 3.25 15.17 16.58
C ASN A 23 3.51 15.69 15.16
N ALA A 24 4.77 15.80 14.74
CA ALA A 24 5.09 16.31 13.41
C ALA A 24 4.77 15.25 12.34
N GLU A 25 5.10 14.00 12.63
CA GLU A 25 4.88 12.82 11.81
C GLU A 25 3.39 12.63 11.53
N TRP A 26 2.54 12.79 12.55
CA TRP A 26 1.08 12.77 12.37
C TRP A 26 0.59 13.86 11.40
N ALA A 27 1.04 15.10 11.59
CA ALA A 27 0.64 16.21 10.71
C ALA A 27 1.11 15.99 9.26
N ASP A 28 2.34 15.52 9.10
CA ASP A 28 2.99 15.31 7.82
C ASP A 28 2.41 14.12 7.07
N MET A 29 2.05 13.03 7.76
CA MET A 29 1.37 11.89 7.14
C MET A 29 -0.01 12.26 6.59
N CYS A 30 -0.74 13.14 7.26
CA CYS A 30 -1.98 13.66 6.71
C CYS A 30 -1.73 14.58 5.51
N ALA A 31 -0.67 15.39 5.52
CA ALA A 31 -0.27 16.17 4.34
C ALA A 31 0.10 15.26 3.15
N VAL A 32 0.80 14.15 3.41
CA VAL A 32 1.14 13.12 2.42
C VAL A 32 -0.13 12.55 1.78
N PHE A 33 -1.10 12.08 2.55
CA PHE A 33 -2.26 11.41 1.96
C PHE A 33 -3.28 12.38 1.37
N TYR A 34 -3.59 13.44 2.11
CA TYR A 34 -4.74 14.32 1.84
C TYR A 34 -4.35 15.65 1.22
N GLY A 35 -3.06 15.96 1.19
CA GLY A 35 -2.55 17.26 0.74
C GLY A 35 -2.59 18.30 1.86
N GLY A 36 -1.84 19.37 1.66
CA GLY A 36 -1.72 20.45 2.63
C GLY A 36 -0.28 20.88 2.85
N ASN A 37 -0.06 21.62 3.94
CA ASN A 37 1.27 22.05 4.33
C ASN A 37 1.86 21.06 5.32
N PHE A 38 3.13 20.72 5.13
CA PHE A 38 3.90 19.98 6.11
C PHE A 38 4.19 20.85 7.35
N ALA A 39 4.35 20.22 8.52
CA ALA A 39 4.77 20.85 9.76
C ALA A 39 6.16 21.49 9.63
N SER A 40 7.04 20.86 8.84
CA SER A 40 8.37 21.36 8.44
C SER A 40 8.33 22.53 7.45
N GLY A 41 7.17 22.78 6.82
CA GLY A 41 6.99 23.75 5.75
C GLY A 41 7.03 23.13 4.35
N GLY A 42 6.43 23.83 3.38
CA GLY A 42 6.22 23.31 2.03
C GLY A 42 4.82 22.74 1.84
N TYR A 43 4.34 22.76 0.60
CA TYR A 43 3.00 22.32 0.24
C TYR A 43 3.10 21.07 -0.65
N PHE A 44 2.24 20.10 -0.37
CA PHE A 44 2.04 18.93 -1.22
C PHE A 44 0.57 18.78 -1.57
N VAL A 45 0.30 18.34 -2.80
CA VAL A 45 -1.07 18.15 -3.31
C VAL A 45 -1.75 16.92 -2.69
N GLY A 46 -0.98 15.99 -2.11
CA GLY A 46 -1.46 14.74 -1.55
C GLY A 46 -1.39 13.58 -2.54
N LEU A 47 -1.15 12.38 -2.03
CA LEU A 47 -1.12 11.14 -2.82
C LEU A 47 -2.48 10.85 -3.44
N LYS A 48 -3.57 10.97 -2.66
CA LYS A 48 -4.91 10.63 -3.17
C LYS A 48 -5.33 11.55 -4.32
N PRO A 49 -5.25 12.89 -4.21
CA PRO A 49 -5.63 13.76 -5.33
C PRO A 49 -4.76 13.53 -6.57
N MET A 50 -3.45 13.33 -6.37
CA MET A 50 -2.51 13.12 -7.47
C MET A 50 -2.75 11.79 -8.20
N LEU A 51 -2.97 10.70 -7.47
CA LEU A 51 -3.09 9.37 -8.08
C LEU A 51 -4.47 9.12 -8.69
N VAL A 52 -5.52 9.77 -8.17
CA VAL A 52 -6.82 9.83 -8.85
C VAL A 52 -6.69 10.48 -10.24
N SER A 53 -5.86 11.52 -10.37
CA SER A 53 -5.60 12.15 -11.67
C SER A 53 -4.87 11.24 -12.67
N ALA A 54 -4.15 10.23 -12.18
CA ALA A 54 -3.46 9.20 -12.97
C ALA A 54 -4.32 7.95 -13.23
N ASN A 55 -5.64 7.99 -12.94
CA ASN A 55 -6.57 6.87 -13.07
C ASN A 55 -6.20 5.65 -12.18
N MET A 56 -5.73 5.93 -10.96
CA MET A 56 -5.42 4.94 -9.94
C MET A 56 -6.30 5.12 -8.70
N SER A 57 -6.56 4.02 -7.99
CA SER A 57 -7.28 4.03 -6.72
C SER A 57 -6.33 3.81 -5.56
N VAL A 58 -6.30 4.78 -4.63
CA VAL A 58 -5.61 4.67 -3.35
C VAL A 58 -6.64 4.53 -2.26
N TYR A 59 -6.54 3.43 -1.53
CA TYR A 59 -7.29 3.13 -0.32
C TYR A 59 -6.34 3.29 0.87
N GLU A 60 -6.77 3.94 1.93
CA GLU A 60 -5.93 4.18 3.09
C GLU A 60 -6.73 4.06 4.38
N THR A 61 -6.09 3.51 5.40
CA THR A 61 -6.55 3.63 6.78
C THR A 61 -5.34 3.90 7.67
N LEU A 62 -5.39 5.00 8.40
CA LEU A 62 -4.38 5.35 9.40
C LEU A 62 -4.88 4.84 10.76
N TYR A 63 -4.01 4.19 11.51
CA TYR A 63 -4.33 3.59 12.80
C TYR A 63 -3.50 4.22 13.91
N ALA A 64 -4.18 4.85 14.86
CA ALA A 64 -3.58 5.39 16.06
C ALA A 64 -3.36 4.26 17.08
N LEU A 65 -2.10 3.86 17.27
CA LEU A 65 -1.75 2.83 18.23
C LEU A 65 -2.22 3.20 19.64
N SER A 66 -2.74 2.24 20.40
CA SER A 66 -3.26 2.42 21.75
C SER A 66 -4.52 3.31 21.83
N GLY A 67 -4.99 3.90 20.72
CA GLY A 67 -6.15 4.80 20.73
C GLY A 67 -5.89 6.13 21.45
N ASN A 68 -4.62 6.49 21.66
CA ASN A 68 -4.23 7.83 22.07
C ASN A 68 -4.22 8.78 20.87
N TRP A 69 -4.53 10.06 21.10
CA TRP A 69 -4.76 11.03 20.04
C TRP A 69 -3.82 12.23 20.17
N PRO A 70 -2.66 12.21 19.49
CA PRO A 70 -1.82 13.39 19.35
C PRO A 70 -2.63 14.55 18.77
N ALA A 71 -2.35 15.79 19.20
CA ALA A 71 -3.14 16.95 18.79
C ALA A 71 -3.15 17.13 17.25
N ALA A 72 -2.03 16.83 16.60
CA ALA A 72 -1.90 16.83 15.15
C ALA A 72 -2.84 15.82 14.46
N ALA A 73 -3.07 14.64 15.06
CA ALA A 73 -3.91 13.58 14.49
C ALA A 73 -5.40 13.95 14.38
N THR A 74 -5.83 15.03 15.06
CA THR A 74 -7.25 15.45 15.12
C THR A 74 -7.52 16.80 14.47
N SER A 75 -6.48 17.45 13.92
CA SER A 75 -6.54 18.83 13.45
C SER A 75 -5.77 19.04 12.14
N GLY A 76 -5.83 20.25 11.57
CA GLY A 76 -5.14 20.57 10.32
C GLY A 76 -5.51 19.63 9.18
N ASN A 77 -4.50 19.12 8.46
CA ASN A 77 -4.70 18.19 7.35
C ASN A 77 -5.34 16.86 7.78
N CYS A 78 -5.30 16.51 9.08
CA CYS A 78 -5.89 15.28 9.60
C CYS A 78 -7.38 15.39 9.93
N ALA A 79 -7.93 16.61 10.05
CA ALA A 79 -9.25 16.83 10.66
C ALA A 79 -10.37 16.04 9.96
N ASP A 80 -10.42 16.05 8.62
CA ASP A 80 -11.45 15.38 7.85
C ASP A 80 -11.30 13.84 7.90
N ALA A 81 -10.06 13.36 7.89
CA ALA A 81 -9.77 11.93 8.00
C ALA A 81 -10.06 11.39 9.40
N TYR A 82 -9.80 12.18 10.45
CA TYR A 82 -10.20 11.87 11.82
C TYR A 82 -11.72 11.76 11.95
N GLN A 83 -12.47 12.69 11.36
CA GLN A 83 -13.94 12.61 11.31
C GLN A 83 -14.43 11.38 10.55
N THR A 84 -13.82 11.08 9.40
CA THR A 84 -14.13 9.90 8.58
C THR A 84 -13.90 8.59 9.35
N GLY A 85 -12.86 8.55 10.17
CA GLY A 85 -12.56 7.43 11.06
C GLY A 85 -13.38 7.38 12.35
N GLY A 86 -14.41 8.24 12.49
CA GLY A 86 -15.33 8.21 13.62
C GLY A 86 -14.88 9.03 14.83
N SER A 87 -14.00 10.02 14.63
CA SER A 87 -13.60 10.99 15.65
C SER A 87 -13.13 10.35 16.96
N GLY A 88 -12.27 9.33 16.82
CA GLY A 88 -11.66 8.63 17.96
C GLY A 88 -12.57 7.66 18.71
N SER A 89 -13.71 7.29 18.12
CA SER A 89 -14.66 6.34 18.71
C SER A 89 -14.81 5.02 17.94
N GLN A 90 -14.05 4.84 16.86
CA GLN A 90 -14.13 3.65 16.02
C GLN A 90 -12.76 3.05 15.72
N GLY A 91 -12.67 1.75 15.92
CA GLY A 91 -11.54 0.92 15.50
C GLY A 91 -11.66 0.41 14.05
N PRO A 92 -10.99 -0.71 13.72
CA PRO A 92 -11.02 -1.31 12.38
C PRO A 92 -12.43 -1.53 11.83
N ARG A 93 -12.56 -1.38 10.50
CA ARG A 93 -13.83 -1.55 9.79
C ARG A 93 -14.16 -3.03 9.60
N ASN A 94 -15.46 -3.35 9.63
CA ASN A 94 -15.94 -4.70 9.32
C ASN A 94 -16.11 -4.98 7.82
N THR A 95 -15.88 -3.98 6.96
CA THR A 95 -15.98 -4.10 5.50
C THR A 95 -14.75 -3.50 4.83
N PRO A 96 -14.29 -4.09 3.71
CA PRO A 96 -13.23 -3.51 2.91
C PRO A 96 -13.55 -2.13 2.32
N LEU A 97 -12.50 -1.38 2.00
CA LEU A 97 -12.56 -0.20 1.15
C LEU A 97 -12.80 -0.59 -0.32
N GLY A 98 -13.28 0.34 -1.13
CA GLY A 98 -13.57 0.09 -2.53
C GLY A 98 -14.04 1.32 -3.30
N PRO A 99 -14.44 1.15 -4.57
CA PRO A 99 -14.90 2.25 -5.41
C PRO A 99 -16.04 3.04 -4.75
N GLY A 100 -15.87 4.37 -4.63
CA GLY A 100 -16.82 5.26 -3.95
C GLY A 100 -16.66 5.35 -2.43
N ASP A 101 -15.83 4.50 -1.82
CA ASP A 101 -15.50 4.49 -0.40
C ASP A 101 -14.00 4.23 -0.25
N SER A 102 -13.21 5.25 -0.63
CA SER A 102 -11.76 5.11 -0.75
C SER A 102 -10.98 5.42 0.52
N SER A 103 -11.64 5.76 1.63
CA SER A 103 -10.97 6.19 2.86
C SER A 103 -11.52 5.46 4.07
N GLY A 104 -10.62 4.81 4.81
CA GLY A 104 -10.91 4.33 6.16
C GLY A 104 -10.86 5.44 7.20
N GLY A 105 -10.23 6.58 6.88
CA GLY A 105 -9.94 7.65 7.82
C GLY A 105 -8.89 7.26 8.87
N ILE A 106 -8.86 8.01 9.98
CA ILE A 106 -7.97 7.74 11.12
C ILE A 106 -8.76 7.05 12.23
N ARG A 107 -8.36 5.83 12.59
CA ARG A 107 -9.08 4.94 13.51
C ARG A 107 -8.19 4.54 14.68
N GLU A 108 -8.79 4.20 15.81
CA GLU A 108 -8.02 3.63 16.92
C GLU A 108 -7.59 2.19 16.59
N LEU A 109 -6.39 1.81 17.05
CA LEU A 109 -5.93 0.43 17.06
C LEU A 109 -5.61 0.04 18.50
N THR A 110 -6.55 -0.67 19.11
CA THR A 110 -6.53 -1.03 20.55
C THR A 110 -6.20 -2.49 20.78
N GLU A 111 -6.01 -3.27 19.72
CA GLU A 111 -5.66 -4.69 19.79
C GLU A 111 -4.75 -5.04 18.61
N VAL A 112 -3.67 -5.76 18.88
CA VAL A 112 -2.67 -6.20 17.90
C VAL A 112 -2.31 -7.67 18.12
N VAL A 113 -1.40 -8.23 17.31
CA VAL A 113 -0.98 -9.62 17.45
C VAL A 113 0.49 -9.70 17.86
N TYR A 114 0.75 -10.38 18.98
CA TYR A 114 2.10 -10.77 19.39
C TYR A 114 2.10 -12.20 19.89
N ASN A 115 3.11 -13.00 19.53
CA ASN A 115 3.19 -14.42 19.88
C ASN A 115 1.93 -15.23 19.53
N ASN A 116 1.33 -14.93 18.36
CA ASN A 116 0.09 -15.54 17.87
C ASN A 116 -1.09 -15.43 18.84
N GLN A 117 -1.11 -14.40 19.68
CA GLN A 117 -2.21 -14.07 20.58
C GLN A 117 -2.62 -12.61 20.38
N ALA A 118 -3.87 -12.31 20.72
CA ALA A 118 -4.33 -10.93 20.79
C ALA A 118 -3.66 -10.22 21.98
N THR A 119 -3.13 -9.03 21.72
CA THR A 119 -2.50 -8.15 22.70
C THR A 119 -3.25 -6.84 22.72
N ASN A 120 -3.85 -6.51 23.86
CA ASN A 120 -4.55 -5.24 24.05
C ASN A 120 -3.56 -4.09 24.22
N LEU A 121 -3.87 -2.96 23.59
CA LEU A 121 -3.14 -1.71 23.70
C LEU A 121 -3.99 -0.71 24.52
N PRO A 122 -3.76 -0.58 25.84
CA PRO A 122 -4.47 0.40 26.65
C PRO A 122 -4.14 1.83 26.21
N ALA A 123 -5.13 2.72 26.26
CA ALA A 123 -4.99 4.15 25.92
C ALA A 123 -4.22 4.93 26.99
N ASP A 124 -2.91 4.71 27.06
CA ASP A 124 -2.02 5.36 28.02
C ASP A 124 -0.96 6.27 27.39
N GLY A 125 -0.79 6.22 26.06
CA GLY A 125 0.17 7.03 25.31
C GLY A 125 1.63 6.78 25.72
N GLY A 126 1.91 5.63 26.33
CA GLY A 126 3.24 5.22 26.78
C GLY A 126 3.69 3.94 26.10
N TYR A 127 4.12 2.96 26.88
CA TYR A 127 4.68 1.70 26.37
C TYR A 127 3.89 1.05 25.23
N TYR A 128 2.56 1.06 25.26
CA TYR A 128 1.74 0.41 24.24
C TYR A 128 1.49 1.24 22.98
N SER A 129 1.77 2.55 22.99
CA SER A 129 1.64 3.39 21.79
C SER A 129 2.72 3.14 20.75
N GLU A 130 3.80 2.44 21.12
CA GLU A 130 4.97 2.19 20.27
C GLU A 130 4.97 0.77 19.66
N PHE A 131 3.87 0.02 19.77
CA PHE A 131 3.74 -1.38 19.35
C PHE A 131 3.63 -1.56 17.82
N TRP A 132 4.51 -0.92 17.04
CA TRP A 132 4.46 -0.93 15.59
C TRP A 132 4.83 -2.30 14.97
N GLY A 133 5.66 -3.10 15.63
CA GLY A 133 5.96 -4.48 15.22
C GLY A 133 4.73 -5.41 15.33
N PRO A 134 4.10 -5.52 16.52
CA PRO A 134 2.84 -6.24 16.68
C PRO A 134 1.71 -5.71 15.79
N ALA A 135 1.64 -4.40 15.55
CA ALA A 135 0.66 -3.82 14.64
C ALA A 135 0.89 -4.22 13.17
N ALA A 136 2.15 -4.27 12.72
CA ALA A 136 2.47 -4.80 11.40
C ALA A 136 2.10 -6.29 11.27
N THR A 137 2.34 -7.09 12.33
CA THR A 137 1.88 -8.49 12.41
C THR A 137 0.36 -8.58 12.26
N TRP A 138 -0.38 -7.77 13.02
CA TRP A 138 -1.85 -7.70 12.93
C TRP A 138 -2.33 -7.36 11.51
N ALA A 139 -1.75 -6.33 10.88
CA ALA A 139 -2.16 -5.91 9.54
C ALA A 139 -1.97 -7.04 8.51
N CYS A 140 -0.82 -7.73 8.56
CA CYS A 140 -0.51 -8.82 7.64
C CYS A 140 -1.36 -10.08 7.91
N LEU A 141 -1.58 -10.44 9.18
CA LEU A 141 -2.45 -11.56 9.54
C LEU A 141 -3.94 -11.30 9.25
N SER A 142 -4.35 -10.02 9.23
CA SER A 142 -5.71 -9.62 8.83
C SER A 142 -6.02 -9.96 7.37
N TYR A 143 -5.00 -10.12 6.51
CA TYR A 143 -5.18 -10.65 5.15
C TYR A 143 -4.98 -12.16 5.10
N ARG A 144 -3.94 -12.70 5.73
CA ARG A 144 -3.66 -14.15 5.74
C ARG A 144 -3.31 -14.61 7.14
N ASP A 145 -4.20 -15.41 7.74
CA ASP A 145 -3.95 -15.94 9.07
C ASP A 145 -2.98 -17.13 9.10
N VAL A 146 -2.63 -17.57 10.31
CA VAL A 146 -1.71 -18.68 10.56
C VAL A 146 -2.20 -20.04 10.04
N GLN A 147 -3.50 -20.17 9.76
CA GLN A 147 -4.08 -21.36 9.15
C GLN A 147 -4.08 -21.29 7.61
N GLY A 148 -3.63 -20.16 7.05
CA GLY A 148 -3.59 -19.92 5.62
C GLY A 148 -4.91 -19.46 5.02
N ARG A 149 -5.92 -19.11 5.85
CA ARG A 149 -7.15 -18.48 5.33
C ARG A 149 -6.83 -17.05 4.90
N GLN A 150 -7.42 -16.62 3.79
CA GLN A 150 -7.09 -15.34 3.14
C GLN A 150 -8.30 -14.41 2.99
N GLY A 151 -8.03 -13.11 2.80
CA GLY A 151 -9.03 -12.07 2.56
C GLY A 151 -10.07 -12.03 3.67
N LEU A 152 -11.35 -11.98 3.29
CA LEU A 152 -12.47 -11.98 4.25
C LEU A 152 -12.59 -13.27 5.07
N SER A 153 -11.92 -14.36 4.66
CA SER A 153 -11.92 -15.63 5.42
C SER A 153 -10.83 -15.69 6.49
N ALA A 154 -9.87 -14.75 6.47
CA ALA A 154 -8.85 -14.65 7.51
C ALA A 154 -9.50 -14.34 8.85
N ASN A 155 -9.08 -15.09 9.88
CA ASN A 155 -9.52 -14.92 11.24
C ASN A 155 -8.31 -15.10 12.17
N PRO A 156 -7.48 -14.05 12.26
CA PRO A 156 -6.41 -13.96 13.25
C PRO A 156 -6.97 -13.97 14.70
N PRO A 157 -6.09 -13.99 15.72
CA PRO A 157 -6.51 -14.07 17.13
C PRO A 157 -7.31 -12.86 17.65
N THR A 158 -7.28 -11.75 16.93
CA THR A 158 -7.92 -10.48 17.28
C THR A 158 -9.42 -10.45 16.97
N ALA A 159 -10.18 -9.64 17.70
CA ALA A 159 -11.61 -9.47 17.51
C ALA A 159 -11.93 -8.44 16.41
N LEU A 160 -11.03 -7.48 16.20
CA LEU A 160 -11.15 -6.42 15.20
C LEU A 160 -9.95 -6.47 14.25
N ASP A 161 -10.22 -6.85 13.01
CA ASP A 161 -9.21 -7.03 11.97
C ASP A 161 -9.39 -6.04 10.84
N HIS A 162 -8.29 -5.65 10.20
CA HIS A 162 -8.40 -4.86 8.99
C HIS A 162 -8.97 -5.72 7.85
N ARG A 163 -10.03 -5.24 7.20
CA ARG A 163 -10.60 -5.92 6.04
C ARG A 163 -10.01 -5.31 4.77
N TRP A 164 -9.00 -5.98 4.23
CA TRP A 164 -8.36 -5.59 2.98
C TRP A 164 -9.30 -5.75 1.78
N ASN A 165 -9.15 -4.89 0.80
CA ASN A 165 -9.68 -5.03 -0.54
C ASN A 165 -8.86 -6.08 -1.30
N ASP A 166 -9.51 -7.19 -1.66
CA ASP A 166 -8.86 -8.32 -2.33
C ASP A 166 -8.30 -7.98 -3.72
N ASN A 167 -8.76 -6.89 -4.34
CA ASN A 167 -8.29 -6.42 -5.65
C ASN A 167 -7.14 -5.40 -5.55
N ALA A 168 -6.83 -4.92 -4.35
CA ALA A 168 -5.76 -3.93 -4.16
C ALA A 168 -4.46 -4.60 -3.74
N THR A 169 -3.33 -4.04 -4.20
CA THR A 169 -2.04 -4.39 -3.63
C THR A 169 -1.96 -3.88 -2.20
N ARG A 170 -1.57 -4.77 -1.28
CA ARG A 170 -1.57 -4.50 0.15
C ARG A 170 -0.22 -3.97 0.60
N VAL A 171 -0.25 -2.82 1.24
CA VAL A 171 0.92 -2.12 1.75
C VAL A 171 0.70 -1.79 3.22
N VAL A 172 1.67 -2.13 4.07
CA VAL A 172 1.68 -1.73 5.48
C VAL A 172 2.81 -0.72 5.72
N ILE A 173 2.51 0.40 6.36
CA ILE A 173 3.45 1.51 6.58
C ILE A 173 3.48 1.80 8.09
N PRO A 174 4.21 1.01 8.90
CA PRO A 174 4.39 1.34 10.29
C PRO A 174 5.33 2.54 10.44
N ILE A 175 5.03 3.43 11.38
CA ILE A 175 5.80 4.66 11.62
C ILE A 175 6.06 4.80 13.12
N SER A 176 7.33 4.98 13.49
CA SER A 176 7.75 5.21 14.87
C SER A 176 9.19 5.75 14.91
N ASP A 177 9.55 6.43 15.99
CA ASP A 177 10.91 6.83 16.36
C ASP A 177 11.56 5.88 17.38
N GLU A 178 10.82 4.85 17.81
CA GLU A 178 11.08 3.99 18.97
C GLU A 178 11.12 2.50 18.58
N GLY A 179 11.58 1.63 19.49
CA GLY A 179 11.66 0.17 19.28
C GLY A 179 10.29 -0.50 18.99
N PRO A 180 10.27 -1.60 18.22
CA PRO A 180 9.02 -2.24 17.75
C PRO A 180 8.12 -2.85 18.81
N TYR A 181 8.65 -3.11 20.01
CA TYR A 181 7.89 -3.69 21.11
C TYR A 181 7.94 -2.80 22.36
N GLY A 182 7.32 -1.63 22.25
CA GLY A 182 7.16 -0.71 23.37
C GLY A 182 8.39 0.13 23.65
N GLY A 183 9.10 0.46 22.58
CA GLY A 183 10.10 1.51 22.60
C GLY A 183 11.47 1.10 23.13
N THR A 184 12.09 2.06 23.82
CA THR A 184 13.49 1.99 24.23
C THR A 184 13.60 1.77 25.74
N PRO A 185 14.48 0.87 26.23
CA PRO A 185 15.49 0.08 25.50
C PRO A 185 14.93 -1.16 24.80
N MET A 186 15.48 -1.47 23.62
CA MET A 186 15.11 -2.65 22.85
C MET A 186 15.71 -3.94 23.43
N ASP A 187 14.96 -5.04 23.37
CA ASP A 187 15.34 -6.35 23.87
C ASP A 187 14.94 -7.53 22.93
N ASN A 188 14.77 -8.72 23.51
CA ASN A 188 14.42 -9.92 22.76
C ASN A 188 12.97 -9.88 22.24
N ASP A 189 12.06 -9.18 22.92
CA ASP A 189 10.69 -9.04 22.46
C ASP A 189 10.62 -8.15 21.21
N ASP A 190 11.47 -7.12 21.09
CA ASP A 190 11.63 -6.35 19.84
C ASP A 190 12.07 -7.24 18.68
N THR A 191 13.11 -8.04 18.91
CA THR A 191 13.59 -9.00 17.91
C THR A 191 12.49 -9.99 17.51
N GLN A 192 11.75 -10.53 18.49
CA GLN A 192 10.66 -11.48 18.25
C GLN A 192 9.49 -10.83 17.51
N SER A 193 9.16 -9.58 17.83
CA SER A 193 8.06 -8.85 17.21
C SER A 193 8.31 -8.60 15.72
N ILE A 194 9.52 -8.19 15.33
CA ILE A 194 9.91 -7.99 13.92
C ILE A 194 9.98 -9.30 13.16
N ASN A 195 10.50 -10.32 13.79
CA ASN A 195 10.53 -11.66 13.26
C ASN A 195 9.13 -12.18 12.88
N GLN A 196 8.13 -11.91 13.73
CA GLN A 196 6.73 -12.27 13.47
C GLN A 196 6.10 -11.40 12.39
N ALA A 197 6.31 -10.09 12.46
CA ALA A 197 5.78 -9.13 11.50
C ALA A 197 6.29 -9.43 10.09
N HIS A 198 7.60 -9.60 9.93
CA HIS A 198 8.24 -9.97 8.67
C HIS A 198 7.63 -11.24 8.09
N ASP A 199 7.62 -12.33 8.85
CA ASP A 199 7.15 -13.62 8.35
C ASP A 199 5.65 -13.57 7.98
N ALA A 200 4.84 -12.87 8.79
CA ALA A 200 3.43 -12.66 8.48
C ALA A 200 3.25 -11.89 7.17
N CYS A 201 4.01 -10.83 6.95
CA CYS A 201 3.91 -10.00 5.74
C CYS A 201 4.40 -10.72 4.47
N VAL A 202 5.51 -11.46 4.55
CA VAL A 202 5.98 -12.34 3.46
C VAL A 202 4.89 -13.36 3.09
N LEU A 203 4.29 -14.01 4.08
CA LEU A 203 3.25 -15.01 3.84
C LEU A 203 1.96 -14.38 3.29
N ALA A 204 1.57 -13.20 3.78
CA ALA A 204 0.38 -12.48 3.31
C ALA A 204 0.57 -11.78 1.95
N GLN A 205 1.82 -11.72 1.46
CA GLN A 205 2.21 -10.89 0.32
C GLN A 205 1.79 -9.43 0.51
N THR A 206 1.89 -8.95 1.74
CA THR A 206 1.68 -7.55 2.10
C THR A 206 3.05 -6.92 2.20
N LYS A 207 3.27 -5.82 1.47
CA LYS A 207 4.58 -5.19 1.37
C LYS A 207 4.78 -4.16 2.50
N PRO A 208 5.77 -4.34 3.39
CA PRO A 208 6.02 -3.39 4.45
C PRO A 208 6.96 -2.26 4.01
N TYR A 209 6.54 -1.02 4.21
CA TYR A 209 7.36 0.18 3.95
C TYR A 209 7.46 1.03 5.22
N PRO A 210 8.24 0.58 6.22
CA PRO A 210 8.36 1.28 7.49
C PRO A 210 9.02 2.66 7.31
N LEU A 211 8.54 3.64 8.05
CA LEU A 211 9.10 4.99 8.09
C LEU A 211 9.70 5.27 9.47
N TRP A 212 11.00 5.55 9.48
CA TRP A 212 11.77 5.74 10.70
C TRP A 212 11.84 7.21 11.08
N ALA A 213 11.09 7.62 12.12
CA ALA A 213 11.00 9.00 12.57
C ALA A 213 12.08 9.41 13.59
N GLY A 214 13.07 8.57 13.83
CA GLY A 214 14.09 8.79 14.85
C GLY A 214 15.49 9.00 14.30
N SER A 215 16.44 9.10 15.23
CA SER A 215 17.88 9.05 14.96
C SER A 215 18.59 7.83 15.56
N ASP A 216 17.89 6.99 16.33
CA ASP A 216 18.42 5.70 16.79
C ASP A 216 18.49 4.67 15.67
N THR A 217 19.71 4.43 15.16
CA THR A 217 19.97 3.51 14.06
C THR A 217 19.52 2.07 14.32
N SER A 218 19.31 1.69 15.58
CA SER A 218 18.80 0.36 15.96
C SER A 218 17.33 0.21 15.57
N VAL A 219 16.53 1.26 15.73
CA VAL A 219 15.14 1.32 15.26
C VAL A 219 15.10 1.21 13.74
N GLY A 220 15.92 2.00 13.04
CA GLY A 220 16.06 1.89 11.59
C GLY A 220 16.52 0.50 11.12
N SER A 221 17.35 -0.19 11.92
CA SER A 221 17.75 -1.58 11.65
C SER A 221 16.56 -2.55 11.74
N TYR A 222 15.72 -2.44 12.77
CA TYR A 222 14.51 -3.25 12.89
C TYR A 222 13.51 -2.98 11.75
N MET A 223 13.40 -1.74 11.31
CA MET A 223 12.59 -1.38 10.14
C MET A 223 13.13 -1.98 8.84
N LEU A 224 14.46 -2.01 8.64
CA LEU A 224 15.06 -2.74 7.51
C LEU A 224 14.82 -4.25 7.58
N ASP A 225 14.85 -4.81 8.78
CA ASP A 225 14.57 -6.22 9.03
C ASP A 225 13.12 -6.58 8.66
N LEU A 226 12.15 -5.71 8.99
CA LEU A 226 10.76 -5.83 8.56
C LEU A 226 10.61 -5.69 7.03
N ALA A 227 11.25 -4.68 6.44
CA ALA A 227 11.14 -4.35 5.02
C ALA A 227 11.75 -5.42 4.10
N GLN A 228 12.85 -6.03 4.53
CA GLN A 228 13.66 -6.91 3.70
C GLN A 228 13.71 -8.30 4.32
N CYS A 229 14.61 -8.54 5.28
CA CYS A 229 14.60 -9.77 6.06
C CYS A 229 15.45 -9.59 7.33
N PRO A 230 15.03 -10.16 8.48
CA PRO A 230 15.66 -10.01 9.78
C PRO A 230 16.90 -10.91 9.94
N VAL A 231 17.90 -10.70 9.09
CA VAL A 231 19.17 -11.45 9.07
C VAL A 231 20.40 -10.56 9.19
N GLY A 232 20.20 -9.24 9.28
CA GLY A 232 21.27 -8.23 9.28
C GLY A 232 21.29 -7.40 10.56
N SER A 233 22.11 -6.35 10.53
CA SER A 233 22.16 -5.35 11.58
C SER A 233 22.61 -4.00 11.01
N GLY A 234 22.27 -2.92 11.71
CA GLY A 234 22.54 -1.55 11.27
C GLY A 234 21.72 -1.18 10.03
N LEU A 235 22.20 -0.17 9.29
CA LEU A 235 21.45 0.45 8.19
C LEU A 235 21.82 -0.05 6.78
N ASN A 236 22.54 -1.17 6.68
CA ASN A 236 22.91 -1.74 5.39
C ASN A 236 21.76 -2.55 4.76
N THR A 237 21.60 -2.50 3.45
CA THR A 237 20.67 -3.39 2.73
C THR A 237 20.94 -4.87 3.09
N ARG A 238 19.86 -5.61 3.34
CA ARG A 238 19.87 -7.02 3.73
C ARG A 238 20.12 -7.91 2.51
N SER A 239 20.85 -9.00 2.74
CA SER A 239 21.06 -10.06 1.74
C SER A 239 20.14 -11.23 2.04
N CYS A 240 18.94 -11.21 1.47
CA CYS A 240 17.91 -12.21 1.67
C CYS A 240 18.10 -13.41 0.73
N SER A 241 18.38 -14.59 1.28
CA SER A 241 18.68 -15.79 0.49
C SER A 241 17.46 -16.47 -0.13
N GLY A 242 16.25 -16.20 0.37
CA GLY A 242 15.01 -16.86 -0.03
C GLY A 242 14.86 -18.32 0.41
N ALA A 243 15.79 -18.84 1.22
CA ALA A 243 15.80 -20.25 1.62
C ALA A 243 14.69 -20.64 2.61
N THR A 244 14.24 -19.70 3.43
CA THR A 244 13.11 -19.88 4.36
C THR A 244 12.27 -18.60 4.34
N THR A 245 11.03 -18.64 4.85
CA THR A 245 10.21 -17.42 5.02
C THR A 245 11.00 -16.30 5.67
N ARG A 246 11.76 -16.62 6.72
CA ARG A 246 12.60 -15.70 7.47
C ARG A 246 13.72 -15.05 6.68
N THR A 247 14.21 -15.71 5.63
CA THR A 247 15.30 -15.19 4.78
C THR A 247 14.82 -14.79 3.40
N THR A 248 13.52 -14.77 3.15
CA THR A 248 12.87 -14.23 1.95
C THR A 248 12.66 -12.74 2.13
N SER A 249 12.87 -11.96 1.07
CA SER A 249 12.58 -10.52 1.10
C SER A 249 11.08 -10.26 1.23
N ALA A 250 10.66 -9.35 2.12
CA ALA A 250 9.29 -8.84 2.14
C ALA A 250 8.97 -7.84 1.01
N GLU A 251 9.92 -7.60 0.09
CA GLU A 251 9.82 -6.68 -1.05
C GLU A 251 9.55 -5.22 -0.68
N GLY A 252 9.81 -4.88 0.58
CA GLY A 252 9.70 -3.56 1.16
C GLY A 252 10.97 -2.73 1.06
N GLN A 253 10.89 -1.49 1.52
CA GLN A 253 12.02 -0.59 1.77
C GLN A 253 11.76 0.24 3.02
N MET A 254 12.81 0.53 3.78
CA MET A 254 12.75 1.46 4.91
C MET A 254 13.13 2.86 4.43
N TYR A 255 12.38 3.87 4.86
CA TYR A 255 12.69 5.27 4.61
C TYR A 255 12.84 6.00 5.93
N GLN A 256 13.78 6.95 5.99
CA GLN A 256 13.86 7.87 7.11
C GLN A 256 12.78 8.94 6.96
N PHE A 257 12.01 9.17 8.02
CA PHE A 257 11.05 10.25 8.07
C PHE A 257 11.80 11.57 8.27
N PRO A 258 11.50 12.60 7.48
CA PRO A 258 12.14 13.89 7.60
C PRO A 258 11.58 14.66 8.82
N THR A 259 12.25 14.57 9.96
CA THR A 259 11.75 15.14 11.22
C THR A 259 12.18 16.59 11.48
N THR A 260 12.90 17.22 10.54
CA THR A 260 13.39 18.61 10.70
C THR A 260 12.96 19.53 9.57
N ALA A 261 12.64 20.78 9.94
CA ALA A 261 12.16 21.86 9.07
C ALA A 261 13.16 22.36 7.98
N GLY A 262 14.23 21.60 7.71
CA GLY A 262 15.33 21.99 6.83
C GLY A 262 15.66 21.01 5.70
N SER A 263 15.02 19.84 5.62
CA SER A 263 15.39 18.79 4.66
C SER A 263 14.35 18.61 3.54
N SER A 264 14.12 19.65 2.74
CA SER A 264 13.22 19.58 1.57
C SER A 264 13.53 18.40 0.64
N SER A 265 14.81 18.01 0.53
CA SER A 265 15.23 16.83 -0.24
C SER A 265 14.82 15.49 0.37
N GLU A 266 14.80 15.36 1.69
CA GLU A 266 14.35 14.12 2.36
C GLU A 266 12.83 13.97 2.28
N PHE A 267 12.10 15.10 2.37
CA PHE A 267 10.67 15.14 2.07
C PHE A 267 10.37 14.78 0.61
N GLU A 268 11.12 15.31 -0.35
CA GLU A 268 11.01 14.92 -1.77
C GLU A 268 11.26 13.42 -1.95
N ILE A 269 12.25 12.84 -1.27
CA ILE A 269 12.52 11.39 -1.33
C ILE A 269 11.37 10.58 -0.72
N MET A 270 10.80 11.01 0.41
CA MET A 270 9.65 10.32 1.02
C MET A 270 8.41 10.39 0.12
N VAL A 271 8.11 11.56 -0.44
CA VAL A 271 6.99 11.75 -1.37
C VAL A 271 7.22 10.92 -2.62
N GLU A 272 8.40 11.00 -3.24
CA GLU A 272 8.77 10.20 -4.41
C GLU A 272 8.66 8.71 -4.11
N ALA A 273 9.15 8.26 -2.96
CA ALA A 273 9.01 6.90 -2.50
C ALA A 273 7.54 6.50 -2.43
N MET A 274 6.67 7.29 -1.80
CA MET A 274 5.25 6.96 -1.69
C MET A 274 4.49 7.03 -3.03
N VAL A 275 4.87 7.93 -3.94
CA VAL A 275 4.39 7.91 -5.32
C VAL A 275 4.82 6.61 -6.00
N TYR A 276 6.08 6.21 -5.83
CA TYR A 276 6.60 4.96 -6.33
C TYR A 276 5.88 3.75 -5.71
N LEU A 277 5.58 3.77 -4.40
CA LEU A 277 4.82 2.71 -3.73
C LEU A 277 3.44 2.58 -4.35
N ALA A 278 2.77 3.70 -4.55
CA ALA A 278 1.43 3.65 -5.10
C ALA A 278 1.42 3.22 -6.56
N THR A 279 2.37 3.69 -7.37
CA THR A 279 2.42 3.41 -8.82
C THR A 279 2.99 2.05 -9.14
N ASN A 280 4.11 1.68 -8.53
CA ASN A 280 4.87 0.49 -8.91
C ASN A 280 4.31 -0.79 -8.31
N ASN A 281 3.64 -0.72 -7.16
CA ASN A 281 2.97 -1.88 -6.58
C ASN A 281 1.57 -2.12 -7.16
N SER A 282 1.07 -1.19 -7.96
CA SER A 282 -0.30 -1.18 -8.47
C SER A 282 -0.35 -1.34 -9.99
N ARG A 283 0.62 -2.06 -10.54
CA ARG A 283 0.74 -2.30 -11.97
C ARG A 283 -0.25 -3.35 -12.44
N GLU A 284 -0.93 -3.02 -13.53
CA GLU A 284 -1.91 -3.87 -14.18
C GLU A 284 -1.40 -4.27 -15.56
N ILE A 285 -1.72 -5.49 -15.99
CA ILE A 285 -1.36 -5.97 -17.32
C ILE A 285 -2.52 -5.67 -18.24
N TYR A 286 -2.26 -4.93 -19.32
CA TYR A 286 -3.24 -4.69 -20.35
C TYR A 286 -2.97 -5.54 -21.59
N MET A 287 -4.04 -6.05 -22.20
CA MET A 287 -3.97 -6.86 -23.41
C MET A 287 -4.82 -6.25 -24.51
N THR A 288 -4.18 -6.10 -25.67
CA THR A 288 -4.82 -5.88 -26.97
C THR A 288 -4.58 -7.09 -27.84
N VAL A 289 -5.63 -7.57 -28.51
CA VAL A 289 -5.58 -8.69 -29.47
C VAL A 289 -5.87 -8.14 -30.86
N LEU A 290 -4.96 -8.42 -31.79
CA LEU A 290 -5.09 -8.02 -33.18
C LEU A 290 -5.55 -9.21 -34.04
N ASP A 291 -6.55 -8.99 -34.88
CA ASP A 291 -7.01 -9.93 -35.91
C ASP A 291 -6.83 -9.33 -37.32
N PRO A 292 -5.58 -9.23 -37.82
CA PRO A 292 -5.35 -8.69 -39.14
C PRO A 292 -5.95 -9.55 -40.25
N HIS A 293 -6.24 -10.84 -39.99
CA HIS A 293 -6.80 -11.72 -41.00
C HIS A 293 -8.25 -11.35 -41.30
N SER A 294 -9.04 -11.10 -40.25
CA SER A 294 -10.41 -10.61 -40.35
C SER A 294 -10.52 -9.36 -41.24
N LEU A 295 -9.76 -8.30 -40.95
CA LEU A 295 -9.77 -7.07 -41.74
C LEU A 295 -9.32 -7.29 -43.20
N LEU A 296 -8.33 -8.15 -43.43
CA LEU A 296 -7.78 -8.39 -44.78
C LEU A 296 -8.71 -9.19 -45.70
N GLU A 297 -9.55 -10.06 -45.12
CA GLU A 297 -10.50 -10.88 -45.87
C GLU A 297 -11.85 -10.17 -46.03
N ASN A 298 -12.27 -9.37 -45.03
CA ASN A 298 -13.55 -8.67 -45.01
C ASN A 298 -13.40 -7.16 -44.77
N PRO A 299 -12.70 -6.41 -45.64
CA PRO A 299 -12.47 -4.98 -45.41
C PRO A 299 -13.76 -4.17 -45.54
N TRP A 300 -13.92 -3.12 -44.72
CA TRP A 300 -15.03 -2.19 -44.88
C TRP A 300 -14.87 -1.30 -46.13
N PRO A 301 -15.96 -0.68 -46.61
CA PRO A 301 -15.94 0.12 -47.82
C PRO A 301 -14.94 1.28 -47.73
N GLY A 302 -13.99 1.33 -48.65
CA GLY A 302 -12.98 2.38 -48.73
C GLY A 302 -11.64 2.05 -48.10
N TRP A 303 -11.52 0.92 -47.39
CA TRP A 303 -10.23 0.39 -46.94
C TRP A 303 -9.68 -0.65 -47.91
N THR A 304 -8.39 -0.59 -48.19
CA THR A 304 -7.70 -1.50 -49.11
C THR A 304 -6.36 -1.96 -48.54
N ARG A 305 -5.85 -3.10 -49.03
CA ARG A 305 -4.57 -3.64 -48.56
C ARG A 305 -3.45 -2.63 -48.80
N GLY A 306 -2.78 -2.22 -47.72
CA GLY A 306 -1.76 -1.19 -47.73
C GLY A 306 -2.18 0.08 -47.01
N ASP A 307 -3.49 0.25 -46.76
CA ASP A 307 -3.99 1.29 -45.86
C ASP A 307 -3.63 0.95 -44.40
N PRO A 308 -3.39 1.96 -43.56
CA PRO A 308 -3.14 1.74 -42.14
C PRO A 308 -4.41 1.24 -41.45
N GLY A 309 -4.26 0.32 -40.50
CA GLY A 309 -5.37 -0.15 -39.65
C GLY A 309 -5.58 0.69 -38.38
N THR A 310 -4.80 1.76 -38.21
CA THR A 310 -4.91 2.73 -37.13
C THR A 310 -4.64 4.12 -37.71
N GLU A 311 -5.36 5.13 -37.24
CA GLU A 311 -5.16 6.51 -37.68
C GLU A 311 -4.49 7.32 -36.57
N SER A 312 -3.44 8.06 -36.91
CA SER A 312 -2.80 9.00 -35.97
C SER A 312 -2.66 10.36 -36.63
N ASN A 313 -3.14 11.41 -35.98
CA ASN A 313 -3.01 12.79 -36.45
C ASN A 313 -2.22 13.63 -35.45
N GLN A 314 -0.97 13.94 -35.78
CA GLN A 314 -0.08 14.73 -34.93
C GLN A 314 -0.47 16.21 -34.82
N GLN A 315 -1.19 16.76 -35.80
CA GLN A 315 -1.66 18.16 -35.78
C GLN A 315 -3.00 18.31 -35.05
N GLY A 316 -3.85 17.27 -35.10
CA GLY A 316 -5.14 17.18 -34.42
C GLY A 316 -5.07 16.56 -33.03
N GLY A 317 -3.93 15.97 -32.65
CA GLY A 317 -3.70 15.38 -31.33
C GLY A 317 -4.53 14.14 -31.02
N TYR A 318 -4.94 13.37 -32.03
CA TYR A 318 -5.74 12.15 -31.83
C TYR A 318 -5.10 10.90 -32.45
N TYR A 319 -5.42 9.77 -31.84
CA TYR A 319 -5.12 8.43 -32.31
C TYR A 319 -6.41 7.62 -32.25
N THR A 320 -6.71 6.89 -33.32
CA THR A 320 -7.93 6.08 -33.47
C THR A 320 -7.54 4.69 -33.92
N GLU A 321 -8.11 3.69 -33.25
CA GLU A 321 -7.96 2.29 -33.60
C GLU A 321 -9.25 1.76 -34.22
N ASP A 322 -9.10 0.82 -35.13
CA ASP A 322 -10.20 0.08 -35.69
C ASP A 322 -10.65 -1.03 -34.73
N LEU A 323 -11.70 -0.74 -33.95
CA LEU A 323 -12.23 -1.60 -32.92
C LEU A 323 -13.50 -2.31 -33.38
N GLY A 324 -13.57 -3.62 -33.20
CA GLY A 324 -14.78 -4.39 -33.43
C GLY A 324 -14.55 -5.90 -33.36
N PRO A 325 -15.60 -6.74 -33.46
CA PRO A 325 -15.45 -8.19 -33.49
C PRO A 325 -14.67 -8.66 -34.74
N SER A 326 -14.20 -9.90 -34.77
CA SER A 326 -13.59 -10.51 -35.98
C SER A 326 -14.55 -10.55 -37.19
N GLU A 327 -15.85 -10.36 -36.98
CA GLU A 327 -16.83 -10.10 -38.03
C GLU A 327 -18.01 -9.36 -37.38
N ASP A 328 -18.33 -8.16 -37.86
CA ASP A 328 -19.44 -7.36 -37.35
C ASP A 328 -20.79 -7.77 -37.96
N GLU A 329 -21.86 -7.07 -37.56
CA GLU A 329 -23.22 -7.36 -38.06
C GLU A 329 -23.38 -7.07 -39.56
N GLN A 330 -22.46 -6.32 -40.16
CA GLN A 330 -22.40 -5.99 -41.57
C GLN A 330 -21.45 -6.90 -42.37
N GLY A 331 -20.78 -7.85 -41.68
CA GLY A 331 -19.83 -8.79 -42.27
C GLY A 331 -18.43 -8.22 -42.46
N TYR A 332 -18.11 -7.07 -41.85
CA TYR A 332 -16.78 -6.47 -41.91
C TYR A 332 -15.88 -6.97 -40.79
N GLY A 333 -14.61 -7.11 -41.12
CA GLY A 333 -13.57 -7.48 -40.19
C GLY A 333 -12.85 -6.28 -39.59
N HIS A 334 -12.40 -6.42 -38.36
CA HIS A 334 -11.73 -5.36 -37.60
C HIS A 334 -10.34 -5.81 -37.14
N LEU A 335 -9.39 -4.86 -37.10
CA LEU A 335 -8.01 -5.10 -36.69
C LEU A 335 -7.91 -5.36 -35.19
N VAL A 336 -8.60 -4.59 -34.35
CA VAL A 336 -8.50 -4.71 -32.88
C VAL A 336 -9.77 -5.33 -32.33
N VAL A 337 -9.68 -6.59 -31.93
CA VAL A 337 -10.82 -7.39 -31.44
C VAL A 337 -10.94 -7.43 -29.92
N VAL A 338 -9.84 -7.13 -29.24
CA VAL A 338 -9.78 -6.87 -27.80
C VAL A 338 -8.92 -5.64 -27.65
N ASN A 339 -9.45 -4.59 -27.01
CA ASN A 339 -8.74 -3.35 -26.81
C ASN A 339 -8.51 -3.08 -25.32
N ASP A 340 -7.28 -2.69 -24.95
CA ASP A 340 -6.91 -2.18 -23.63
C ASP A 340 -7.61 -2.92 -22.49
N THR A 341 -7.69 -4.25 -22.59
CA THR A 341 -8.42 -5.05 -21.62
C THR A 341 -7.49 -5.39 -20.47
N GLN A 342 -7.88 -4.94 -19.28
CA GLN A 342 -7.17 -5.21 -18.04
C GLN A 342 -7.20 -6.72 -17.73
N ILE A 343 -6.03 -7.31 -17.54
CA ILE A 343 -5.81 -8.64 -17.01
C ILE A 343 -5.41 -8.48 -15.55
N THR A 344 -6.39 -8.51 -14.65
CA THR A 344 -6.12 -8.47 -13.22
C THR A 344 -5.55 -9.80 -12.76
N LYS A 345 -4.37 -9.76 -12.13
CA LYS A 345 -3.77 -10.95 -11.52
C LYS A 345 -4.50 -11.22 -10.20
N ASN A 346 -5.50 -12.11 -10.20
CA ASN A 346 -6.15 -12.51 -8.95
C ASN A 346 -5.16 -13.32 -8.08
N PRO A 347 -4.73 -12.82 -6.91
CA PRO A 347 -3.77 -13.54 -6.06
C PRO A 347 -4.29 -14.91 -5.58
N LEU A 348 -5.61 -15.16 -5.63
CA LEU A 348 -6.21 -16.47 -5.28
C LEU A 348 -5.81 -17.61 -6.24
N LEU A 349 -5.44 -17.31 -7.48
CA LEU A 349 -5.06 -18.32 -8.48
C LEU A 349 -3.57 -18.69 -8.45
N THR A 350 -2.71 -17.84 -7.89
CA THR A 350 -1.28 -18.13 -7.70
C THR A 350 -0.97 -19.05 -6.52
N ALA A 351 -1.95 -19.38 -5.69
CA ALA A 351 -1.80 -20.34 -4.59
C ALA A 351 -1.65 -21.81 -5.04
N TYR A 352 -1.75 -22.10 -6.35
CA TYR A 352 -1.61 -23.44 -6.93
C TYR A 352 -0.43 -23.54 -7.90
N THR A 353 0.77 -23.20 -7.45
CA THR A 353 1.98 -23.79 -8.04
C THR A 353 2.89 -24.27 -6.91
N PRO A 354 2.97 -25.59 -6.65
CA PRO A 354 4.02 -26.12 -5.80
C PRO A 354 5.35 -25.96 -6.56
N GLN A 355 6.32 -25.29 -5.94
CA GLN A 355 7.73 -25.55 -6.22
C GLN A 355 8.26 -26.59 -5.24
#